data_AF-A0A5N5SZH7-F1
#
_entry.id   AF-A0A5N5SZH7-F1
#
_cell.length_a   1.000
_cell.length_b   1.000
_cell.length_c   1.000
_cell.angle_alpha   90.00
_cell.angle_beta   90.00
_cell.angle_gamma   90.00
#
_symmetry.space_group_name_H-M   'P 1'
#
loop_
_entity.id
_entity.type
_entity.pdbx_description
1 polymer ?
#
loop_
_entity_poly.entity_id
_entity_poly.type
_entity_poly.pdbx_seq_one_letter_code
_entity_poly.pdbx_strand_id
1 'polypeptide(L)'
;MDSNPCSSGILKRNPNNINNIEIELIYLIAKYLSVGPCKKSFEVLRAEIEENRILPRRIDWHGNEHEITFNDYDAQNGHIAHDYLLQVVSRLEPTIQKLWPTFPEQKWGLLGRGSQSLLRSEKV
;
A
#
# COMPACT_ATOMS: atom_id res chain seq x y z
N MET A 1 21.13 1.63 -38.51
CA MET A 1 19.72 2.03 -38.55
C MET A 1 18.98 1.09 -37.63
N ASP A 2 18.63 1.68 -36.51
CA ASP A 2 18.11 1.10 -35.29
C ASP A 2 16.75 0.44 -35.52
N SER A 3 16.46 -0.65 -34.78
CA SER A 3 15.11 -0.98 -34.30
C SER A 3 15.14 -2.22 -33.40
N ASN A 4 15.17 -2.00 -32.09
CA ASN A 4 14.45 -2.78 -31.09
C ASN A 4 14.34 -1.90 -29.83
N PRO A 5 13.40 -2.10 -28.88
CA PRO A 5 12.30 -3.06 -28.83
C PRO A 5 10.96 -2.43 -28.36
N CYS A 6 9.82 -3.06 -28.62
CA CYS A 6 8.61 -2.78 -27.84
C CYS A 6 7.76 -4.05 -27.72
N SER A 7 8.22 -4.96 -26.86
CA SER A 7 7.34 -5.96 -26.26
C SER A 7 7.13 -5.54 -24.82
N SER A 8 5.99 -4.87 -24.59
CA SER A 8 5.46 -4.51 -23.28
C SER A 8 5.28 -5.78 -22.45
N GLY A 9 6.32 -6.14 -21.70
CA GLY A 9 6.24 -7.18 -20.70
C GLY A 9 5.35 -6.69 -19.56
N ILE A 10 4.08 -7.08 -19.59
CA ILE A 10 3.31 -7.20 -18.35
C ILE A 10 4.02 -8.31 -17.59
N LEU A 11 4.92 -7.91 -16.68
CA LEU A 11 5.52 -8.80 -15.71
C LEU A 11 4.37 -9.37 -14.88
N LYS A 12 3.91 -10.57 -15.23
CA LYS A 12 3.10 -11.41 -14.34
C LYS A 12 3.95 -11.62 -13.10
N ARG A 13 3.72 -10.78 -12.08
CA ARG A 13 4.43 -10.77 -10.82
C ARG A 13 4.25 -12.15 -10.20
N ASN A 14 5.36 -12.83 -9.91
CA ASN A 14 5.35 -14.13 -9.27
C ASN A 14 4.66 -13.96 -7.89
N PRO A 15 3.56 -14.68 -7.60
CA PRO A 15 2.79 -14.49 -6.36
C PRO A 15 3.58 -14.83 -5.09
N ASN A 16 4.73 -15.49 -5.23
CA ASN A 16 5.53 -15.98 -4.10
C ASN A 16 6.60 -15.00 -3.60
N ASN A 17 6.64 -13.75 -4.07
CA ASN A 17 7.59 -12.74 -3.59
C ASN A 17 6.96 -11.34 -3.52
N ILE A 18 5.76 -11.28 -2.96
CA ILE A 18 5.20 -10.00 -2.51
C ILE A 18 5.82 -9.73 -1.14
N ASN A 19 6.52 -8.61 -1.00
CA ASN A 19 7.13 -8.23 0.27
C ASN A 19 6.04 -8.12 1.35
N ASN A 20 6.31 -8.55 2.59
CA ASN A 20 5.34 -8.43 3.69
C ASN A 20 4.78 -7.00 3.84
N ILE A 21 5.62 -5.99 3.63
CA ILE A 21 5.24 -4.57 3.65
C ILE A 21 4.23 -4.24 2.55
N GLU A 22 4.36 -4.81 1.35
CA GLU A 22 3.41 -4.59 0.26
C GLU A 22 2.04 -5.19 0.60
N ILE A 23 2.01 -6.39 1.20
CA ILE A 23 0.78 -7.03 1.66
C ILE A 23 0.09 -6.19 2.74
N GLU A 24 0.86 -5.77 3.75
CA GLU A 24 0.36 -4.91 4.84
C GLU A 24 -0.19 -3.59 4.30
N LEU A 25 0.50 -2.96 3.34
CA LEU A 25 0.06 -1.72 2.71
C LEU A 25 -1.24 -1.91 1.93
N ILE A 26 -1.35 -2.98 1.14
CA ILE A 26 -2.59 -3.31 0.39
C ILE A 26 -3.75 -3.52 1.36
N TYR A 27 -3.53 -4.24 2.46
CA TYR A 27 -4.52 -4.42 3.50
C TYR A 27 -4.94 -3.09 4.13
N LEU A 28 -3.99 -2.22 4.48
CA LEU A 28 -4.30 -0.89 5.05
C LEU A 28 -5.09 -0.01 4.08
N ILE A 29 -4.78 -0.07 2.77
CA ILE A 29 -5.55 0.64 1.74
C ILE A 29 -6.97 0.08 1.68
N ALA A 30 -7.15 -1.23 1.63
CA ALA A 30 -8.47 -1.85 1.61
C ALA A 30 -9.28 -1.48 2.87
N LYS A 31 -8.65 -1.49 4.05
CA LYS A 31 -9.28 -1.10 5.31
C LYS A 31 -9.67 0.37 5.34
N TYR A 32 -8.84 1.26 4.79
CA TYR A 32 -9.21 2.67 4.65
C TYR A 32 -10.41 2.87 3.71
N LEU A 33 -10.46 2.14 2.61
CA LEU A 33 -11.53 2.25 1.61
C LEU A 33 -12.87 1.66 2.10
N SER A 34 -12.87 0.72 3.05
CA SER A 34 -14.09 0.07 3.54
C SER A 34 -15.07 1.05 4.22
N VAL A 35 -14.53 2.05 4.93
CA VAL A 35 -15.30 3.13 5.60
C VAL A 35 -15.37 4.40 4.74
N GLY A 36 -14.52 4.50 3.71
CA GLY A 36 -14.42 5.68 2.85
C GLY A 36 -15.53 5.86 1.81
N PRO A 37 -15.45 6.94 1.01
CA PRO A 37 -16.41 7.21 -0.07
C PRO A 37 -16.28 6.21 -1.25
N CYS A 38 -15.14 5.52 -1.36
CA CYS A 38 -14.79 4.65 -2.49
C CYS A 38 -15.15 3.17 -2.24
N LYS A 39 -16.38 2.90 -1.79
CA LYS A 39 -16.83 1.53 -1.44
C LYS A 39 -16.78 0.54 -2.60
N LYS A 40 -17.12 0.99 -3.82
CA LYS A 40 -17.03 0.14 -5.03
C LYS A 40 -15.60 -0.30 -5.29
N SER A 41 -14.64 0.59 -5.09
CA SER A 41 -13.21 0.26 -5.24
C SER A 41 -12.76 -0.72 -4.16
N PHE A 42 -13.28 -0.61 -2.94
CA PHE A 42 -13.02 -1.58 -1.88
C PHE A 42 -13.52 -2.98 -2.25
N GLU A 43 -14.74 -3.11 -2.77
CA GLU A 43 -15.30 -4.41 -3.16
C GLU A 43 -14.47 -5.11 -4.25
N VAL A 44 -14.06 -4.34 -5.28
CA VAL A 44 -13.18 -4.86 -6.35
C VAL A 44 -11.82 -5.25 -5.80
N LEU A 45 -11.19 -4.36 -5.00
CA LEU A 45 -9.88 -4.64 -4.42
C LEU A 45 -9.91 -5.86 -3.51
N ARG A 46 -10.96 -6.02 -2.71
CA ARG A 46 -11.18 -7.19 -1.87
C ARG A 46 -11.26 -8.48 -2.70
N ALA A 47 -12.02 -8.47 -3.78
CA ALA A 47 -12.13 -9.62 -4.68
C ALA A 47 -10.76 -9.97 -5.31
N GLU A 48 -10.00 -8.97 -5.76
CA GLU A 48 -8.66 -9.16 -6.31
C GLU A 48 -7.66 -9.71 -5.27
N ILE A 49 -7.77 -9.31 -4.01
CA ILE A 49 -6.93 -9.82 -2.90
C ILE A 49 -7.17 -11.32 -2.70
N GLU A 50 -8.44 -11.74 -2.70
CA GLU A 50 -8.84 -13.14 -2.52
C GLU A 50 -8.48 -13.98 -3.76
N GLU A 51 -8.75 -13.49 -4.98
CA GLU A 51 -8.45 -14.19 -6.23
C GLU A 51 -6.93 -14.38 -6.45
N ASN A 52 -6.13 -13.35 -6.17
CA ASN A 52 -4.68 -13.42 -6.34
C ASN A 52 -3.96 -14.03 -5.13
N ARG A 53 -4.69 -14.42 -4.07
CA ARG A 53 -4.14 -14.98 -2.83
C ARG A 53 -3.01 -14.12 -2.24
N ILE A 54 -3.23 -12.80 -2.18
CA ILE A 54 -2.21 -11.83 -1.75
C ILE A 54 -1.92 -11.95 -0.24
N LEU A 55 -2.92 -12.32 0.56
CA LEU A 55 -2.80 -12.46 2.00
C LEU A 55 -1.93 -13.66 2.39
N PRO A 56 -1.21 -13.58 3.54
CA PRO A 56 -0.43 -14.70 4.01
C PRO A 56 -1.34 -15.90 4.29
N ARG A 57 -0.87 -17.10 3.93
CA ARG A 57 -1.57 -18.34 4.27
C ARG A 57 -1.35 -18.65 5.74
N ARG A 58 -2.36 -19.24 6.38
CA ARG A 58 -2.17 -19.83 7.71
C ARG A 58 -1.66 -21.25 7.56
N ILE A 59 -0.79 -21.66 8.47
CA ILE A 59 -0.31 -23.03 8.57
C ILE A 59 -0.98 -23.64 9.79
N ASP A 60 -1.71 -24.73 9.57
CA ASP A 60 -2.29 -25.51 10.67
C ASP A 60 -1.18 -26.27 11.42
N TRP A 61 -1.49 -26.74 12.63
CA TRP A 61 -0.55 -27.53 13.45
C TRP A 61 -0.09 -28.84 12.79
N HIS A 62 -0.80 -29.30 11.76
CA HIS A 62 -0.42 -30.42 10.90
C HIS A 62 0.49 -30.02 9.71
N GLY A 63 0.81 -28.74 9.55
CA GLY A 63 1.64 -28.22 8.46
C GLY A 63 0.87 -27.96 7.15
N ASN A 64 -0.46 -28.04 7.16
CA ASN A 64 -1.27 -27.77 5.98
C ASN A 64 -1.51 -26.27 5.82
N GLU A 65 -1.38 -25.77 4.59
CA GLU A 65 -1.66 -24.37 4.27
C GLU A 65 -3.15 -24.15 4.00
N HIS A 66 -3.72 -23.13 4.63
CA HIS A 66 -5.09 -22.71 4.40
C HIS A 66 -5.14 -21.24 3.94
N GLU A 67 -6.00 -21.00 2.95
CA GLU A 67 -6.32 -19.66 2.48
C GLU A 67 -7.03 -18.88 3.58
N ILE A 68 -6.64 -17.62 3.76
CA ILE A 68 -7.27 -16.70 4.70
C ILE A 68 -8.13 -15.72 3.89
N THR A 69 -9.39 -15.55 4.29
CA THR A 69 -10.27 -14.55 3.67
C THR A 69 -9.92 -13.15 4.16
N PHE A 70 -10.31 -12.11 3.41
CA PHE A 70 -10.06 -10.73 3.86
C PHE A 70 -10.69 -10.45 5.23
N ASN A 71 -11.90 -10.94 5.47
CA ASN A 71 -12.60 -10.75 6.75
C ASN A 71 -11.89 -11.44 7.91
N ASP A 72 -11.35 -12.64 7.70
CA ASP A 72 -10.59 -13.34 8.74
C ASP A 72 -9.30 -12.59 9.08
N TYR A 73 -8.62 -12.07 8.06
CA TYR A 73 -7.41 -11.28 8.24
C TYR A 73 -7.70 -9.92 8.92
N ASP A 74 -8.81 -9.28 8.59
CA ASP A 74 -9.27 -8.06 9.27
C ASP A 74 -9.66 -8.31 10.73
N ALA A 75 -10.28 -9.46 11.03
CA ALA A 75 -10.62 -9.85 12.40
C ALA A 75 -9.36 -10.08 13.26
N GLN A 76 -8.31 -10.71 12.71
CA GLN A 76 -7.01 -10.84 13.38
C GLN A 76 -6.35 -9.47 13.63
N ASN A 77 -6.54 -8.54 12.70
CA ASN A 77 -5.99 -7.19 12.73
C ASN A 77 -7.00 -6.14 13.21
N GLY A 78 -7.96 -6.53 14.04
CA GLY A 78 -9.03 -5.66 14.54
C GLY A 78 -8.54 -4.49 15.39
N HIS A 79 -7.32 -4.56 15.92
CA HIS A 79 -6.66 -3.49 16.68
C HIS A 79 -6.26 -2.30 15.79
N ILE A 80 -6.16 -2.48 14.48
CA ILE A 80 -5.80 -1.44 13.52
C ILE A 80 -7.06 -0.67 13.14
N ALA A 81 -7.09 0.64 13.38
CA ALA A 81 -8.21 1.49 13.01
C ALA A 81 -8.23 1.78 11.49
N HIS A 82 -9.39 2.13 10.94
CA HIS A 82 -9.55 2.41 9.50
C HIS A 82 -8.78 3.65 9.03
N ASP A 83 -8.54 4.61 9.94
CA ASP A 83 -7.78 5.83 9.70
C ASP A 83 -6.27 5.67 9.97
N TYR A 84 -5.82 4.47 10.34
CA TYR A 84 -4.42 4.21 10.70
C TYR A 84 -3.44 4.61 9.58
N LEU A 85 -3.79 4.35 8.32
CA LEU A 85 -2.99 4.76 7.17
C LEU A 85 -2.81 6.29 7.10
N LEU A 86 -3.87 7.05 7.39
CA LEU A 86 -3.79 8.51 7.47
C LEU A 86 -2.93 8.97 8.64
N GLN A 87 -3.08 8.33 9.81
CA GLN A 87 -2.26 8.67 10.98
C GLN A 87 -0.77 8.47 10.71
N VAL A 88 -0.40 7.38 10.01
CA VAL A 88 0.99 7.13 9.61
C VAL A 88 1.47 8.24 8.70
N VAL A 89 0.70 8.59 7.66
CA VAL A 89 1.05 9.68 6.74
C VAL A 89 1.24 10.98 7.49
N SER A 90 0.28 11.40 8.34
CA SER A 90 0.36 12.64 9.11
C SER A 90 1.54 12.68 10.10
N ARG A 91 1.94 11.53 10.66
CA ARG A 91 3.13 11.46 11.53
C ARG A 91 4.43 11.57 10.76
N LEU A 92 4.45 11.13 9.49
CA LEU A 92 5.63 11.26 8.64
C LEU A 92 5.85 12.69 8.17
N GLU A 93 4.79 13.49 7.96
CA GLU A 93 4.89 14.87 7.47
C GLU A 93 5.91 15.73 8.25
N PRO A 94 5.87 15.86 9.59
CA PRO A 94 6.81 16.69 10.34
C PRO A 94 8.24 16.11 10.35
N THR A 95 8.39 14.78 10.40
CA THR A 95 9.71 14.13 10.37
C THR A 95 10.40 14.35 9.04
N ILE A 96 9.64 14.18 7.96
CA ILE A 96 10.07 14.50 6.62
C ILE A 96 10.43 15.98 6.59
N GLN A 97 9.53 16.87 7.01
CA GLN A 97 9.76 18.30 6.98
C GLN A 97 11.05 18.77 7.67
N LYS A 98 11.44 18.13 8.78
CA LYS A 98 12.71 18.44 9.47
C LYS A 98 13.96 18.15 8.64
N LEU A 99 13.92 17.16 7.74
CA LEU A 99 15.06 16.78 6.90
C LEU A 99 15.32 17.79 5.77
N TRP A 100 14.32 18.59 5.38
CA TRP A 100 14.43 19.58 4.31
C TRP A 100 14.19 21.00 4.84
N PRO A 101 15.25 21.77 5.18
CA PRO A 101 15.12 23.03 5.90
C PRO A 101 14.59 24.21 5.06
N THR A 102 14.03 23.98 3.88
CA THR A 102 13.78 25.05 2.91
C THR A 102 12.32 25.50 2.88
N PHE A 103 12.12 26.81 3.14
CA PHE A 103 10.96 27.67 2.86
C PHE A 103 9.91 27.82 3.97
N PRO A 104 9.96 28.91 4.78
CA PRO A 104 9.00 29.18 5.85
C PRO A 104 7.58 29.58 5.37
N GLU A 105 7.36 29.81 4.07
CA GLU A 105 6.09 30.35 3.55
C GLU A 105 5.28 29.37 2.68
N GLN A 106 5.84 28.21 2.33
CA GLN A 106 5.13 27.26 1.45
C GLN A 106 4.37 26.23 2.28
N LYS A 107 3.08 26.05 1.97
CA LYS A 107 2.31 24.90 2.45
C LYS A 107 2.82 23.65 1.74
N TRP A 108 3.29 22.68 2.49
CA TRP A 108 3.70 21.38 1.95
C TRP A 108 2.52 20.42 2.03
N GLY A 109 2.52 19.43 1.15
CA GLY A 109 1.52 18.38 1.18
C GLY A 109 2.10 17.09 0.63
N LEU A 110 1.51 15.97 1.03
CA LEU A 110 1.90 14.65 0.52
C LEU A 110 1.94 14.62 -1.01
N LEU A 111 0.97 15.28 -1.64
CA LEU A 111 0.79 15.35 -3.09
C LEU A 111 1.22 16.72 -3.68
N GLY A 112 2.03 17.49 -2.95
CA GLY A 112 2.59 18.74 -3.47
C GLY A 112 3.40 18.49 -4.75
N ARG A 113 3.58 19.52 -5.57
CA ARG A 113 4.35 19.43 -6.82
C ARG A 113 5.79 19.90 -6.61
N GLY A 114 6.75 19.21 -7.23
CA GLY A 114 8.15 19.62 -7.25
C GLY A 114 8.74 19.79 -5.85
N SER A 115 9.17 20.99 -5.50
CA SER A 115 9.77 21.32 -4.19
C SER A 115 8.79 21.27 -3.01
N GLN A 116 7.48 21.20 -3.27
CA GLN A 116 6.43 21.16 -2.24
C GLN A 116 5.96 19.72 -1.93
N SER A 117 6.47 18.71 -2.65
CA SER A 117 6.16 17.30 -2.43
C SER A 117 6.96 16.73 -1.25
N LEU A 118 6.29 16.09 -0.30
CA LEU A 118 6.93 15.37 0.80
C LEU A 118 7.67 14.10 0.35
N LEU A 119 7.40 13.60 -0.87
CA LEU A 119 8.00 12.38 -1.42
C LEU A 119 9.15 12.68 -2.40
N ARG A 120 9.71 13.89 -2.38
CA ARG A 120 10.83 14.26 -3.26
C ARG A 120 12.05 13.41 -2.91
N SER A 121 12.53 12.64 -3.87
CA SER A 121 13.90 12.13 -3.85
C SER A 121 14.86 13.25 -4.28
N GLU A 122 16.02 13.35 -3.63
CA GLU A 122 17.13 14.04 -4.27
C GLU A 122 17.46 13.28 -5.55
N LYS A 123 17.39 13.99 -6.67
CA LYS A 123 17.89 13.44 -7.92
C LYS A 123 19.41 13.45 -7.78
N VAL A 124 19.99 12.27 -7.56
CA VAL A 124 21.44 12.02 -7.71
C VAL A 124 21.83 12.26 -9.16
#